data_AF-A0A5N5TH93-F1
#
_entry.id   AF-A0A5N5TH93-F1
#
_cell.length_a   1.000
_cell.length_b   1.000
_cell.length_c   1.000
_cell.angle_alpha   90.00
_cell.angle_beta   90.00
_cell.angle_gamma   90.00
#
_symmetry.space_group_name_H-M   'P 1'
#
loop_
_entity.id
_entity.type
_entity.pdbx_description
1 polymer ?
#
loop_
_entity_poly.entity_id
_entity_poly.type
_entity_poly.pdbx_seq_one_letter_code
_entity_poly.pdbx_strand_id
1 'polypeptide(L)'
;MTPFDQIQDFSCPICFCIFSERDNIPYALSCGHTHCHRCLNNLVFSNNNLCGKCRKLFPLDFARSLPINYTLLGAIESLQSTFSKNEMIEFKEVEKKIDSTIEKLNDSKTKYNIQIQELKKKVEEIDDESKRLIEAKNNLKKAKNNLFSNSILESMDLMGKAVSSINNLHAQSQIISDRLDRVEQIKHFQSFFDFPQEFFISSEKISEFTTYFTSGNLMYVNSFPQELPSKRDCEIKMNDLRPFIKKAFIKFGYGRCSSLVEFEFFDNSGTRAKHFIERCIGEENLSFRKSDIYKHDRVGAEGESFCIGINGDNGGASSLNSGCRKMDYIKRGYITAGANTKRVNHFKIYLESWHSKSCYPCFGRVTKGLNSIKSATKNKLDLRVLECGVILDFVNE
;
A
#
# COMPACT_ATOMS: atom_id res chain seq x y z
N MET A 1 26.95 28.03 -17.18
CA MET A 1 25.52 27.67 -17.31
C MET A 1 25.41 26.17 -17.15
N THR A 2 24.39 25.71 -16.45
CA THR A 2 23.97 24.30 -16.42
C THR A 2 23.13 23.96 -17.67
N PRO A 3 22.95 22.68 -18.01
CA PRO A 3 21.96 22.29 -19.03
C PRO A 3 20.54 22.73 -18.70
N PHE A 4 20.21 22.90 -17.40
CA PHE A 4 18.91 23.41 -16.95
C PHE A 4 18.67 24.88 -17.33
N ASP A 5 19.72 25.70 -17.32
CA ASP A 5 19.62 27.12 -17.68
C ASP A 5 19.23 27.28 -19.16
N GLN A 6 19.75 26.39 -20.03
CA GLN A 6 19.47 26.40 -21.47
C GLN A 6 18.04 25.98 -21.80
N ILE A 7 17.42 25.10 -21.01
CA ILE A 7 16.03 24.65 -21.23
C ILE A 7 15.02 25.80 -21.06
N GLN A 8 15.34 26.81 -20.25
CA GLN A 8 14.42 27.90 -19.95
C GLN A 8 14.08 28.76 -21.19
N ASP A 9 15.05 28.98 -22.08
CA ASP A 9 14.85 29.77 -23.31
C ASP A 9 13.99 29.07 -24.37
N PHE A 10 13.86 27.74 -24.30
CA PHE A 10 12.98 26.93 -25.16
C PHE A 10 11.56 26.77 -24.60
N SER A 11 11.20 27.49 -23.54
CA SER A 11 9.91 27.39 -22.85
C SER A 11 9.10 28.69 -22.87
N CYS A 12 7.77 28.59 -22.96
CA CYS A 12 6.88 29.75 -22.85
C CYS A 12 6.92 30.31 -21.42
N PRO A 13 7.28 31.59 -21.18
CA PRO A 13 7.46 32.15 -19.84
C PRO A 13 6.17 32.33 -19.03
N ILE A 14 5.00 31.97 -19.59
CA ILE A 14 3.69 32.04 -18.93
C ILE A 14 3.17 30.67 -18.49
N CYS A 15 3.36 29.62 -19.31
CA CYS A 15 2.87 28.26 -18.99
C CYS A 15 3.98 27.20 -18.86
N PHE A 16 5.25 27.58 -19.05
CA PHE A 16 6.44 26.74 -18.95
C PHE A 16 6.43 25.47 -19.84
N CYS A 17 5.54 25.42 -20.83
CA CYS A 17 5.57 24.40 -21.86
C CYS A 17 6.66 24.71 -22.88
N ILE A 18 7.40 23.68 -23.30
CA ILE A 18 8.37 23.76 -24.40
C ILE A 18 7.63 24.12 -25.69
N PHE A 19 8.23 24.98 -26.50
CA PHE A 19 7.65 25.37 -27.79
C PHE A 19 7.60 24.21 -28.79
N SER A 20 6.59 24.18 -29.65
CA SER A 20 6.42 23.14 -30.68
C SER A 20 5.60 23.67 -31.85
N GLU A 21 5.75 23.06 -33.03
CA GLU A 21 5.03 23.48 -34.25
C GLU A 21 3.50 23.27 -34.18
N ARG A 22 3.01 22.50 -33.22
CA ARG A 22 1.60 22.08 -33.12
C ARG A 22 0.90 22.70 -31.92
N ASP A 23 1.36 22.39 -30.71
CA ASP A 23 0.64 22.72 -29.47
C ASP A 23 1.07 24.03 -28.83
N ASN A 24 2.36 24.38 -28.95
CA ASN A 24 2.96 25.54 -28.31
C ASN A 24 3.72 26.41 -29.33
N ILE A 25 3.06 26.77 -30.43
CA ILE A 25 3.66 27.57 -31.53
C ILE A 25 4.29 28.85 -30.96
N PRO A 26 5.61 29.07 -31.12
CA PRO A 26 6.31 30.23 -30.58
C PRO A 26 6.07 31.47 -31.44
N TYR A 27 5.40 32.46 -30.88
CA TYR A 27 5.16 33.76 -31.51
C TYR A 27 6.03 34.83 -30.85
N ALA A 28 6.76 35.61 -31.65
CA ALA A 28 7.62 36.68 -31.17
C ALA A 28 6.85 38.02 -31.09
N LEU A 29 6.93 38.69 -29.94
CA LEU A 29 6.40 40.03 -29.75
C LEU A 29 7.37 41.09 -30.30
N SER A 30 6.86 42.28 -30.60
CA SER A 30 7.64 43.48 -30.98
C SER A 30 8.73 43.88 -29.97
N CYS A 31 8.65 43.40 -28.73
CA CYS A 31 9.67 43.57 -27.69
C CYS A 31 10.76 42.48 -27.68
N GLY A 32 10.83 41.61 -28.70
CA GLY A 32 11.80 40.52 -28.84
C GLY A 32 11.48 39.24 -28.04
N HIS A 33 10.46 39.27 -27.17
CA HIS A 33 10.13 38.13 -26.31
C HIS A 33 9.13 37.16 -26.96
N THR A 34 9.47 35.87 -26.92
CA THR A 34 8.65 34.78 -27.50
C THR A 34 7.70 34.18 -26.47
N HIS A 35 6.46 33.93 -26.89
CA HIS A 35 5.39 33.33 -26.08
C HIS A 35 4.58 32.35 -26.94
N CYS A 36 3.96 31.32 -26.36
CA CYS A 36 3.18 30.38 -27.16
C CYS A 36 1.81 30.94 -27.53
N HIS A 37 1.30 30.59 -28.72
CA HIS A 37 0.00 31.00 -29.27
C HIS A 37 -1.14 30.98 -28.23
N ARG A 38 -1.26 29.89 -27.48
CA ARG A 38 -2.28 29.70 -26.43
C ARG A 38 -2.19 30.76 -25.32
N CYS A 39 -0.98 31.14 -24.90
CA CYS A 39 -0.80 32.16 -23.87
C CYS A 39 -1.03 33.58 -24.39
N LEU A 40 -0.67 33.87 -25.64
CA LEU A 40 -0.97 35.17 -26.26
C LEU A 40 -2.47 35.37 -26.48
N ASN A 41 -3.19 34.34 -26.97
CA ASN A 41 -4.64 34.40 -27.10
C ASN A 41 -5.33 34.62 -25.75
N ASN A 42 -4.85 33.98 -24.67
CA ASN A 42 -5.36 34.22 -23.33
C ASN A 42 -5.10 35.67 -22.85
N LEU A 43 -3.93 36.24 -23.14
CA LEU A 43 -3.61 37.64 -22.80
C LEU A 43 -4.51 38.62 -23.54
N VAL A 44 -4.67 38.45 -24.86
CA VAL A 44 -5.55 39.28 -25.71
C VAL A 44 -7.02 39.16 -25.28
N PHE A 45 -7.51 37.94 -25.02
CA PHE A 45 -8.87 37.72 -24.50
C PHE A 45 -9.09 38.34 -23.11
N SER A 46 -8.03 38.45 -22.29
CA SER A 46 -8.05 39.14 -20.99
C SER A 46 -7.87 40.67 -21.12
N ASN A 47 -7.88 41.21 -22.34
CA ASN A 47 -7.59 42.60 -22.68
C ASN A 47 -6.26 43.13 -22.12
N ASN A 48 -5.28 42.22 -21.92
CA ASN A 48 -3.98 42.51 -21.31
C ASN A 48 -2.89 42.43 -22.39
N ASN A 49 -2.45 43.59 -22.87
CA ASN A 49 -1.48 43.72 -23.95
C ASN A 49 -0.03 43.90 -23.48
N LEU A 50 0.30 43.47 -22.26
CA LEU A 50 1.63 43.57 -21.68
C LEU A 50 2.41 42.25 -21.87
N CYS A 51 3.62 42.35 -22.39
CA CYS A 51 4.56 41.22 -22.50
C CYS A 51 4.81 40.58 -21.12
N GLY A 52 4.62 39.25 -21.01
CA GLY A 52 4.76 38.52 -19.73
C GLY A 52 6.16 38.62 -19.10
N LYS A 53 7.22 38.74 -19.92
CA LYS A 53 8.61 38.81 -19.44
C LYS A 53 9.10 40.25 -19.18
N CYS A 54 8.70 41.25 -19.96
CA CYS A 54 9.24 42.62 -19.85
C CYS A 54 8.21 43.75 -19.76
N ARG A 55 6.91 43.44 -19.69
CA ARG A 55 5.77 44.40 -19.57
C ARG A 55 5.70 45.52 -20.62
N LYS A 56 6.45 45.42 -21.73
CA LYS A 56 6.25 46.30 -22.90
C LYS A 56 4.92 45.96 -23.57
N LEU A 57 4.22 46.99 -24.04
CA LEU A 57 2.97 46.87 -24.79
C LEU A 57 3.20 46.15 -26.14
N PHE A 58 2.22 45.37 -26.59
CA PHE A 58 2.13 44.83 -27.95
C PHE A 58 0.73 45.10 -28.55
N PRO A 59 0.55 45.11 -29.88
CA PRO A 59 -0.77 45.31 -30.50
C PRO A 59 -1.73 44.15 -30.21
N LEU A 60 -2.97 44.43 -29.81
CA LEU A 60 -3.97 43.41 -29.45
C LEU A 60 -4.56 42.70 -30.68
N ASP A 61 -4.77 43.45 -31.75
CA ASP A 61 -5.60 43.05 -32.90
C ASP A 61 -5.00 41.92 -33.76
N PHE A 62 -3.77 41.51 -33.41
CA PHE A 62 -2.83 40.87 -34.33
C PHE A 62 -2.21 39.56 -33.79
N ALA A 63 -2.80 38.92 -32.78
CA ALA A 63 -2.28 37.69 -32.16
C ALA A 63 -1.91 36.57 -33.16
N ARG A 64 -2.65 36.47 -34.29
CA ARG A 64 -2.40 35.50 -35.37
C ARG A 64 -1.41 35.95 -36.44
N SER A 65 -1.13 37.26 -36.54
CA SER A 65 -0.20 37.84 -37.53
C SER A 65 1.13 38.29 -36.92
N LEU A 66 1.34 38.08 -35.62
CA LEU A 66 2.67 38.09 -35.02
C LEU A 66 3.57 37.07 -35.75
N PRO A 67 4.88 37.34 -35.91
CA PRO A 67 5.79 36.39 -36.55
C PRO A 67 6.01 35.15 -35.68
N ILE A 68 5.98 33.97 -36.31
CA ILE A 68 6.41 32.72 -35.68
C ILE A 68 7.94 32.70 -35.61
N ASN A 69 8.48 32.33 -34.45
CA ASN A 69 9.92 32.25 -34.22
C ASN A 69 10.48 30.91 -34.71
N TYR A 70 10.60 30.76 -36.03
CA TYR A 70 11.15 29.56 -36.67
C TYR A 70 12.60 29.27 -36.27
N THR A 71 13.41 30.29 -35.96
CA THR A 71 14.78 30.10 -35.44
C THR A 71 14.77 29.32 -34.13
N LEU A 72 13.79 29.56 -33.25
CA LEU A 72 13.64 28.84 -31.99
C LEU A 72 13.14 27.41 -32.21
N LEU A 73 12.26 27.18 -33.20
CA LEU A 73 11.81 25.83 -33.58
C LEU A 73 12.98 24.99 -34.14
N GLY A 74 13.75 25.52 -35.09
CA GLY A 74 14.91 24.82 -35.64
C GLY A 74 16.02 24.58 -34.62
N ALA A 75 16.17 25.45 -33.61
CA ALA A 75 17.07 25.21 -32.48
C ALA A 75 16.57 24.07 -31.57
N ILE A 76 15.26 23.98 -31.32
CA ILE A 76 14.64 22.86 -30.58
C ILE A 76 14.81 21.54 -31.35
N GLU A 77 14.58 21.52 -32.66
CA GLU A 77 14.77 20.34 -33.51
C GLU A 77 16.25 19.91 -33.58
N SER A 78 17.18 20.87 -33.69
CA SER A 78 18.62 20.60 -33.67
C SER A 78 19.09 20.00 -32.34
N LEU A 79 18.53 20.47 -31.21
CA LEU A 79 18.77 19.87 -29.91
C LEU A 79 18.14 18.48 -29.82
N GLN A 80 16.85 18.32 -30.14
CA GLN A 80 16.14 17.03 -30.09
C GLN A 80 16.83 15.96 -30.93
N SER A 81 17.24 16.28 -32.15
CA SER A 81 17.97 15.34 -33.03
C SER A 81 19.41 15.05 -32.57
N THR A 82 20.01 15.92 -31.76
CA THR A 82 21.31 15.65 -31.10
C THR A 82 21.12 14.78 -29.86
N PHE A 83 20.12 15.05 -29.03
CA PHE A 83 19.74 14.21 -27.89
C PHE A 83 19.38 12.80 -28.35
N SER A 84 18.48 12.64 -29.33
CA SER A 84 18.08 11.32 -29.83
C SER A 84 19.26 10.46 -30.33
N LYS A 85 20.31 11.08 -30.91
CA LYS A 85 21.52 10.35 -31.34
C LYS A 85 22.37 9.90 -30.15
N ASN A 86 22.60 10.79 -29.19
CA ASN A 86 23.43 10.48 -28.02
C ASN A 86 22.70 9.52 -27.06
N GLU A 87 21.41 9.73 -26.82
CA GLU A 87 20.54 8.83 -26.05
C GLU A 87 20.49 7.43 -26.69
N MET A 88 20.41 7.31 -28.03
CA MET A 88 20.50 5.99 -28.68
C MET A 88 21.86 5.29 -28.53
N ILE A 89 22.95 6.02 -28.31
CA ILE A 89 24.28 5.44 -28.06
C ILE A 89 24.40 5.02 -26.59
N GLU A 90 24.07 5.91 -25.67
CA GLU A 90 24.11 5.65 -24.22
C GLU A 90 23.12 4.54 -23.82
N PHE A 91 21.92 4.52 -24.40
CA PHE A 91 20.94 3.45 -24.18
C PHE A 91 21.48 2.09 -24.64
N LYS A 92 22.11 1.99 -25.81
CA LYS A 92 22.72 0.72 -26.29
C LYS A 92 23.88 0.24 -25.41
N GLU A 93 24.65 1.15 -24.84
CA GLU A 93 25.65 0.79 -23.84
C GLU A 93 25.01 0.29 -22.54
N VAL A 94 23.92 0.92 -22.08
CA VAL A 94 23.17 0.51 -20.89
C VAL A 94 22.49 -0.85 -21.10
N GLU A 95 21.85 -1.05 -22.25
CA GLU A 95 21.24 -2.31 -22.71
C GLU A 95 22.26 -3.46 -22.66
N LYS A 96 23.42 -3.30 -23.31
CA LYS A 96 24.52 -4.28 -23.26
C LYS A 96 25.04 -4.55 -21.83
N LYS A 97 25.06 -3.54 -20.96
CA LYS A 97 25.43 -3.70 -19.53
C LYS A 97 24.37 -4.48 -18.77
N ILE A 98 23.08 -4.23 -19.05
CA ILE A 98 21.93 -4.96 -18.48
C ILE A 98 21.97 -6.44 -18.92
N ASP A 99 22.14 -6.74 -20.20
CA ASP A 99 22.21 -8.12 -20.71
C ASP A 99 23.32 -8.93 -20.02
N SER A 100 24.53 -8.36 -19.95
CA SER A 100 25.67 -8.98 -19.25
C SER A 100 25.49 -9.10 -17.73
N THR A 101 24.44 -8.50 -17.16
CA THR A 101 24.04 -8.63 -15.76
C THR A 101 22.94 -9.67 -15.60
N ILE A 102 21.98 -9.73 -16.54
CA ILE A 102 20.96 -10.78 -16.62
C ILE A 102 21.61 -12.16 -16.78
N GLU A 103 22.62 -12.28 -17.64
CA GLU A 103 23.42 -13.50 -17.83
C GLU A 103 24.02 -14.01 -16.50
N LYS A 104 24.79 -13.17 -15.80
CA LYS A 104 25.39 -13.50 -14.49
C LYS A 104 24.37 -13.83 -13.41
N LEU A 105 23.19 -13.20 -13.45
CA LEU A 105 22.08 -13.51 -12.55
C LEU A 105 21.44 -14.87 -12.88
N ASN A 106 21.35 -15.25 -14.15
CA ASN A 106 20.87 -16.57 -14.58
C ASN A 106 21.87 -17.69 -14.21
N ASP A 107 23.17 -17.46 -14.35
CA ASP A 107 24.21 -18.39 -13.85
C ASP A 107 24.08 -18.60 -12.34
N SER A 108 23.97 -17.50 -11.60
CA SER A 108 23.81 -17.52 -10.14
C SER A 108 22.53 -18.24 -9.71
N LYS A 109 21.41 -17.97 -10.39
CA LYS A 109 20.12 -18.65 -10.19
C LYS A 109 20.22 -20.15 -10.47
N THR A 110 20.92 -20.54 -11.53
CA THR A 110 21.14 -21.96 -11.88
C THR A 110 21.96 -22.67 -10.81
N LYS A 111 23.03 -22.04 -10.32
CA LYS A 111 23.83 -22.55 -9.19
C LYS A 111 23.01 -22.74 -7.92
N TYR A 112 22.16 -21.77 -7.55
CA TYR A 112 21.28 -21.90 -6.38
C TYR A 112 20.20 -22.96 -6.56
N ASN A 113 19.64 -23.13 -7.77
CA ASN A 113 18.66 -24.19 -8.04
C ASN A 113 19.26 -25.60 -7.81
N ILE A 114 20.51 -25.83 -8.21
CA ILE A 114 21.22 -27.10 -7.96
C ILE A 114 21.38 -27.33 -6.45
N GLN A 115 21.83 -26.31 -5.69
CA GLN A 115 21.95 -26.39 -4.23
C GLN A 115 20.60 -26.67 -3.53
N ILE A 116 19.50 -26.10 -4.04
CA ILE A 116 18.14 -26.37 -3.53
C ILE A 116 17.73 -27.83 -3.80
N GLN A 117 18.09 -28.41 -4.96
CA GLN A 117 17.83 -29.82 -5.25
C GLN A 117 18.64 -30.76 -4.35
N GLU A 118 19.93 -30.47 -4.12
CA GLU A 118 20.77 -31.21 -3.17
C GLU A 118 20.23 -31.16 -1.74
N LEU A 119 19.73 -30.00 -1.30
CA LEU A 119 19.14 -29.83 0.03
C LEU A 119 17.81 -30.57 0.16
N LYS A 120 16.95 -30.57 -0.86
CA LYS A 120 15.70 -31.34 -0.87
C LYS A 120 15.95 -32.83 -0.66
N LYS A 121 16.88 -33.42 -1.41
CA LYS A 121 17.25 -34.84 -1.26
C LYS A 121 17.71 -35.18 0.16
N LYS A 122 18.50 -34.30 0.78
CA LYS A 122 18.96 -34.46 2.19
C LYS A 122 17.81 -34.35 3.20
N VAL A 123 16.77 -33.56 2.91
CA VAL A 123 15.56 -33.50 3.76
C VAL A 123 14.74 -34.77 3.63
N GLU A 124 14.60 -35.33 2.42
CA GLU A 124 13.93 -36.61 2.18
C GLU A 124 14.66 -37.77 2.90
N GLU A 125 15.99 -37.82 2.83
CA GLU A 125 16.83 -38.78 3.56
C GLU A 125 16.66 -38.69 5.10
N ILE A 126 16.47 -37.49 5.65
CA ILE A 126 16.22 -37.26 7.09
C ILE A 126 14.79 -37.66 7.49
N ASP A 127 13.79 -37.40 6.64
CA ASP A 127 12.39 -37.74 6.91
C ASP A 127 12.17 -39.27 6.94
N ASP A 128 12.81 -40.01 6.02
CA ASP A 128 12.75 -41.48 6.04
C ASP A 128 13.46 -42.10 7.25
N GLU A 129 14.58 -41.55 7.71
CA GLU A 129 15.22 -42.00 8.95
C GLU A 129 14.39 -41.64 10.19
N SER A 130 13.73 -40.48 10.19
CA SER A 130 12.76 -40.09 11.23
C SER A 130 11.62 -41.09 11.35
N LYS A 131 11.04 -41.54 10.22
CA LYS A 131 9.98 -42.58 10.20
C LYS A 131 10.46 -43.89 10.82
N ARG A 132 11.67 -44.36 10.46
CA ARG A 132 12.28 -45.57 11.04
C ARG A 132 12.46 -45.46 12.55
N LEU A 133 12.95 -44.32 13.04
CA LEU A 133 13.13 -44.07 14.48
C LEU A 133 11.79 -44.02 15.23
N ILE A 134 10.73 -43.47 14.62
CA ILE A 134 9.37 -43.48 15.18
C ILE A 134 8.83 -44.91 15.24
N GLU A 135 9.02 -45.72 14.21
CA GLU A 135 8.60 -47.13 14.21
C GLU A 135 9.36 -47.95 15.27
N ALA A 136 10.69 -47.84 15.31
CA ALA A 136 11.53 -48.49 16.32
C ALA A 136 11.11 -48.12 17.76
N LYS A 137 10.82 -46.83 18.01
CA LYS A 137 10.31 -46.34 19.30
C LYS A 137 8.93 -46.93 19.65
N ASN A 138 8.04 -47.08 18.67
CA ASN A 138 6.74 -47.70 18.86
C ASN A 138 6.86 -49.22 19.14
N ASN A 139 7.76 -49.91 18.45
CA ASN A 139 8.01 -51.34 18.68
C ASN A 139 8.69 -51.58 20.05
N LEU A 140 9.60 -50.71 20.48
CA LEU A 140 10.17 -50.72 21.83
C LEU A 140 9.11 -50.46 22.91
N LYS A 141 8.16 -49.53 22.66
CA LYS A 141 7.00 -49.29 23.56
C LYS A 141 6.11 -50.53 23.68
N LYS A 142 5.82 -51.24 22.58
CA LYS A 142 5.09 -52.53 22.60
C LYS A 142 5.85 -53.57 23.43
N ALA A 143 7.16 -53.75 23.19
CA ALA A 143 7.98 -54.70 23.93
C ALA A 143 8.02 -54.40 25.44
N LYS A 144 8.17 -53.13 25.82
CA LYS A 144 8.12 -52.69 27.23
C LYS A 144 6.75 -52.97 27.86
N ASN A 145 5.66 -52.72 27.15
CA ASN A 145 4.32 -53.04 27.64
C ASN A 145 4.15 -54.55 27.86
N ASN A 146 4.59 -55.39 26.92
CA ASN A 146 4.50 -56.85 27.06
C ASN A 146 5.29 -57.37 28.26
N LEU A 147 6.52 -56.88 28.48
CA LEU A 147 7.33 -57.20 29.67
C LEU A 147 6.61 -56.81 30.98
N PHE A 148 6.00 -55.62 31.01
CA PHE A 148 5.28 -55.13 32.18
C PHE A 148 3.99 -55.91 32.44
N SER A 149 3.22 -56.24 31.40
CA SER A 149 2.02 -57.08 31.50
C SER A 149 2.34 -58.49 32.01
N ASN A 150 3.43 -59.12 31.56
CA ASN A 150 3.82 -60.44 32.05
C ASN A 150 4.18 -60.41 33.54
N SER A 151 4.99 -59.44 33.97
CA SER A 151 5.37 -59.26 35.38
C SER A 151 4.16 -58.92 36.28
N ILE A 152 3.18 -58.18 35.76
CA ILE A 152 1.91 -57.94 36.45
C ILE A 152 1.07 -59.21 36.53
N LEU A 153 0.99 -60.02 35.47
CA LEU A 153 0.23 -61.29 35.48
C LEU A 153 0.76 -62.28 36.53
N GLU A 154 2.08 -62.43 36.62
CA GLU A 154 2.74 -63.23 37.67
C GLU A 154 2.41 -62.69 39.08
N SER A 155 2.44 -61.36 39.26
CA SER A 155 2.09 -60.70 40.52
C SER A 155 0.60 -60.82 40.86
N MET A 156 -0.28 -60.83 39.86
CA MET A 156 -1.74 -60.95 40.01
C MET A 156 -2.20 -62.38 40.29
N ASP A 157 -1.51 -63.40 39.81
CA ASP A 157 -1.76 -64.80 40.21
C ASP A 157 -1.38 -65.03 41.69
N LEU A 158 -0.24 -64.49 42.13
CA LEU A 158 0.16 -64.48 43.55
C LEU A 158 -0.85 -63.71 44.43
N MET A 159 -1.27 -62.52 43.99
CA MET A 159 -2.32 -61.76 44.70
C MET A 159 -3.68 -62.46 44.64
N GLY A 160 -4.06 -63.14 43.56
CA GLY A 160 -5.31 -63.92 43.47
C GLY A 160 -5.35 -65.06 44.48
N LYS A 161 -4.22 -65.75 44.68
CA LYS A 161 -4.06 -66.77 45.73
C LYS A 161 -4.21 -66.17 47.13
N ALA A 162 -3.58 -65.03 47.40
CA ALA A 162 -3.75 -64.31 48.67
C ALA A 162 -5.19 -63.80 48.89
N VAL A 163 -5.82 -63.23 47.85
CA VAL A 163 -7.21 -62.73 47.89
C VAL A 163 -8.21 -63.87 48.07
N SER A 164 -7.98 -65.07 47.54
CA SER A 164 -8.85 -66.22 47.85
C SER A 164 -8.82 -66.59 49.35
N SER A 165 -7.67 -66.41 50.01
CA SER A 165 -7.52 -66.60 51.45
C SER A 165 -8.16 -65.46 52.25
N ILE A 166 -8.02 -64.21 51.79
CA ILE A 166 -8.66 -63.02 52.39
C ILE A 166 -10.18 -63.06 52.23
N ASN A 167 -10.73 -63.56 51.11
CA ASN A 167 -12.17 -63.65 50.90
C ASN A 167 -12.84 -64.66 51.83
N ASN A 168 -12.15 -65.74 52.21
CA ASN A 168 -12.61 -66.65 53.28
C ASN A 168 -12.69 -65.95 54.65
N LEU A 169 -11.81 -64.99 54.93
CA LEU A 169 -11.87 -64.14 56.13
C LEU A 169 -12.92 -63.03 55.98
N HIS A 170 -13.09 -62.48 54.78
CA HIS A 170 -14.08 -61.44 54.50
C HIS A 170 -15.51 -61.96 54.61
N ALA A 171 -15.78 -63.20 54.20
CA ALA A 171 -17.07 -63.86 54.40
C ALA A 171 -17.46 -63.99 55.89
N GLN A 172 -16.48 -64.04 56.80
CA GLN A 172 -16.72 -64.01 58.26
C GLN A 172 -16.97 -62.57 58.76
N SER A 173 -16.42 -61.56 58.09
CA SER A 173 -16.57 -60.14 58.42
C SER A 173 -17.86 -59.52 57.88
N GLN A 174 -18.33 -59.95 56.71
CA GLN A 174 -19.41 -59.27 55.96
C GLN A 174 -20.77 -59.28 56.68
N ILE A 175 -20.99 -60.27 57.55
CA ILE A 175 -22.13 -60.36 58.49
C ILE A 175 -22.25 -59.13 59.41
N ILE A 176 -21.13 -58.41 59.64
CA ILE A 176 -21.06 -57.24 60.53
C ILE A 176 -21.31 -55.93 59.76
N SER A 177 -20.96 -55.85 58.47
CA SER A 177 -20.91 -54.59 57.71
C SER A 177 -22.27 -54.14 57.14
N ASP A 178 -23.16 -55.07 56.81
CA ASP A 178 -24.48 -54.83 56.18
C ASP A 178 -25.45 -53.98 57.03
N ARG A 179 -25.04 -53.54 58.22
CA ARG A 179 -25.81 -52.65 59.11
C ARG A 179 -25.50 -51.16 58.98
N LEU A 180 -24.42 -50.75 58.30
CA LEU A 180 -23.93 -49.36 58.37
C LEU A 180 -24.13 -48.55 57.08
N ASP A 181 -23.73 -49.05 55.91
CA ASP A 181 -23.64 -48.24 54.69
C ASP A 181 -24.96 -48.08 53.92
N ARG A 182 -25.98 -47.53 54.61
CA ARG A 182 -27.26 -47.12 54.03
C ARG A 182 -27.44 -45.60 53.95
N VAL A 183 -26.37 -44.84 54.15
CA VAL A 183 -26.42 -43.39 54.46
C VAL A 183 -26.07 -42.50 53.27
N GLU A 184 -24.90 -42.65 52.63
CA GLU A 184 -24.39 -41.63 51.68
C GLU A 184 -24.15 -42.14 50.25
N GLN A 185 -25.11 -41.83 49.37
CA GLN A 185 -24.98 -41.98 47.92
C GLN A 185 -24.87 -40.63 47.19
N ILE A 186 -23.81 -40.51 46.38
CA ILE A 186 -23.76 -39.84 45.05
C ILE A 186 -23.80 -38.29 44.98
N LYS A 187 -22.73 -37.72 44.39
CA LYS A 187 -22.69 -36.73 43.28
C LYS A 187 -21.22 -36.37 42.95
N HIS A 188 -20.61 -36.70 41.80
CA HIS A 188 -20.82 -36.21 40.41
C HIS A 188 -20.93 -34.67 40.30
N PHE A 189 -20.09 -33.87 39.61
CA PHE A 189 -18.99 -34.06 38.62
C PHE A 189 -19.32 -33.96 37.10
N GLN A 190 -19.30 -32.70 36.60
CA GLN A 190 -18.85 -32.10 35.31
C GLN A 190 -19.34 -32.53 33.90
N SER A 191 -19.63 -31.51 33.07
CA SER A 191 -19.36 -31.37 31.60
C SER A 191 -19.19 -29.85 31.27
N PHE A 192 -18.73 -29.28 30.13
CA PHE A 192 -18.36 -29.69 28.74
C PHE A 192 -19.51 -29.85 27.72
N PHE A 193 -19.44 -29.39 26.45
CA PHE A 193 -18.60 -28.36 25.76
C PHE A 193 -19.26 -27.93 24.40
N ASP A 194 -18.55 -27.17 23.53
CA ASP A 194 -18.66 -27.06 22.04
C ASP A 194 -19.02 -25.70 21.35
N PHE A 195 -18.44 -25.48 20.15
CA PHE A 195 -18.58 -24.32 19.23
C PHE A 195 -17.99 -24.65 17.80
N PRO A 196 -18.54 -24.14 16.67
CA PRO A 196 -18.03 -24.45 15.30
C PRO A 196 -17.49 -23.25 14.44
N GLN A 197 -17.07 -23.57 13.19
CA GLN A 197 -16.07 -22.87 12.33
C GLN A 197 -16.54 -21.79 11.31
N GLU A 198 -15.56 -20.94 10.93
CA GLU A 198 -15.06 -20.47 9.60
C GLU A 198 -15.97 -20.22 8.36
N PHE A 199 -15.47 -19.38 7.44
CA PHE A 199 -16.12 -18.98 6.17
C PHE A 199 -15.10 -18.75 5.03
N PHE A 200 -15.54 -18.94 3.78
CA PHE A 200 -14.82 -18.60 2.53
C PHE A 200 -15.66 -17.64 1.66
N ILE A 201 -15.02 -16.91 0.72
CA ILE A 201 -15.68 -16.02 -0.24
C ILE A 201 -15.20 -16.33 -1.68
N SER A 202 -16.13 -16.45 -2.63
CA SER A 202 -15.82 -16.69 -4.05
C SER A 202 -15.71 -15.40 -4.87
N SER A 203 -14.93 -15.45 -5.96
CA SER A 203 -14.59 -14.31 -6.82
C SER A 203 -15.76 -13.75 -7.64
N GLU A 204 -16.85 -14.50 -7.82
CA GLU A 204 -18.01 -14.09 -8.63
C GLU A 204 -18.77 -12.87 -8.06
N LYS A 205 -18.67 -12.60 -6.75
CA LYS A 205 -19.41 -11.52 -6.08
C LYS A 205 -18.94 -10.10 -6.41
N ILE A 206 -17.83 -9.94 -7.12
CA ILE A 206 -17.08 -8.67 -7.23
C ILE A 206 -17.60 -7.76 -8.37
N SER A 207 -18.54 -8.24 -9.18
CA SER A 207 -18.99 -7.61 -10.45
C SER A 207 -19.81 -6.30 -10.34
N GLU A 208 -20.38 -5.97 -9.18
CA GLU A 208 -21.29 -4.81 -9.03
C GLU A 208 -20.64 -3.49 -8.54
N PHE A 209 -19.31 -3.41 -8.41
CA PHE A 209 -18.66 -2.13 -8.10
C PHE A 209 -18.83 -1.10 -9.24
N THR A 210 -19.58 -0.02 -9.01
CA THR A 210 -20.01 0.91 -10.08
C THR A 210 -18.88 1.68 -10.78
N THR A 211 -17.67 1.73 -10.20
CA THR A 211 -16.43 2.13 -10.91
C THR A 211 -15.21 1.40 -10.35
N TYR A 212 -14.90 0.20 -10.84
CA TYR A 212 -13.57 -0.41 -10.70
C TYR A 212 -12.84 -0.52 -12.03
N PHE A 213 -11.52 -0.69 -11.97
CA PHE A 213 -10.72 -1.13 -13.12
C PHE A 213 -9.59 -2.05 -12.66
N THR A 214 -9.12 -2.93 -13.55
CA THR A 214 -8.01 -3.84 -13.28
C THR A 214 -6.74 -3.40 -14.03
N SER A 215 -5.57 -3.73 -13.48
CA SER A 215 -4.28 -3.46 -14.13
C SER A 215 -3.27 -4.53 -13.69
N GLY A 216 -3.08 -5.54 -14.54
CA GLY A 216 -2.50 -6.81 -14.11
C GLY A 216 -3.35 -7.44 -12.99
N ASN A 217 -2.70 -7.99 -11.97
CA ASN A 217 -3.37 -8.68 -10.86
C ASN A 217 -3.96 -7.72 -9.80
N LEU A 218 -3.98 -6.41 -10.06
CA LEU A 218 -4.44 -5.38 -9.13
C LEU A 218 -5.81 -4.85 -9.53
N MET A 219 -6.75 -4.80 -8.58
CA MET A 219 -8.08 -4.21 -8.75
C MET A 219 -8.17 -2.87 -8.02
N TYR A 220 -8.48 -1.80 -8.76
CA TYR A 220 -8.65 -0.45 -8.23
C TYR A 220 -10.12 -0.20 -7.94
N VAL A 221 -10.48 -0.08 -6.66
CA VAL A 221 -11.84 0.19 -6.18
C VAL A 221 -11.92 1.67 -5.81
N ASN A 222 -12.69 2.46 -6.58
CA ASN A 222 -12.92 3.88 -6.25
C ASN A 222 -13.82 4.04 -5.02
N SER A 223 -13.69 5.19 -4.35
CA SER A 223 -14.59 5.59 -3.28
C SER A 223 -16.05 5.65 -3.75
N PHE A 224 -16.97 5.22 -2.88
CA PHE A 224 -18.40 5.30 -3.15
C PHE A 224 -18.85 6.73 -3.52
N PRO A 225 -19.87 6.90 -4.40
CA PRO A 225 -20.54 8.17 -4.58
C PRO A 225 -21.22 8.61 -3.26
N GLN A 226 -21.40 9.92 -3.08
CA GLN A 226 -22.11 10.47 -1.90
C GLN A 226 -23.61 10.18 -1.93
N GLU A 227 -24.15 9.79 -3.08
CA GLU A 227 -25.50 9.28 -3.27
C GLU A 227 -25.44 7.75 -3.15
N LEU A 228 -26.03 7.19 -2.09
CA LEU A 228 -26.09 5.75 -1.88
C LEU A 228 -26.84 5.06 -3.04
N PRO A 229 -26.34 3.93 -3.57
CA PRO A 229 -27.04 3.20 -4.63
C PRO A 229 -28.38 2.68 -4.13
N SER A 230 -29.42 2.84 -4.94
CA SER A 230 -30.80 2.52 -4.58
C SER A 230 -31.06 1.00 -4.56
N LYS A 231 -30.74 0.33 -3.44
CA LYS A 231 -31.02 -1.08 -3.09
C LYS A 231 -30.63 -2.14 -4.15
N ARG A 232 -29.58 -2.93 -3.87
CA ARG A 232 -29.34 -4.26 -4.48
C ARG A 232 -28.70 -5.24 -3.51
N ASP A 233 -28.73 -6.51 -3.90
CA ASP A 233 -28.74 -7.68 -3.02
C ASP A 233 -27.37 -8.31 -2.73
N CYS A 234 -26.27 -7.56 -2.94
CA CYS A 234 -24.89 -8.01 -2.69
C CYS A 234 -24.05 -6.98 -1.93
N GLU A 235 -24.30 -6.84 -0.63
CA GLU A 235 -23.41 -6.13 0.28
C GLU A 235 -22.17 -6.99 0.61
N ILE A 236 -21.06 -6.77 -0.11
CA ILE A 236 -19.73 -7.18 0.39
C ILE A 236 -19.39 -6.25 1.55
N LYS A 237 -19.21 -6.79 2.76
CA LYS A 237 -18.87 -5.95 3.91
C LYS A 237 -17.41 -5.52 3.76
N MET A 238 -17.13 -4.27 4.05
CA MET A 238 -15.77 -3.73 3.93
C MET A 238 -14.76 -4.45 4.85
N ASN A 239 -15.21 -5.06 5.96
CA ASN A 239 -14.37 -5.95 6.77
C ASN A 239 -13.83 -7.17 5.99
N ASP A 240 -14.60 -7.68 5.03
CA ASP A 240 -14.26 -8.85 4.21
C ASP A 240 -13.17 -8.51 3.17
N LEU A 241 -13.10 -7.24 2.73
CA LEU A 241 -12.10 -6.74 1.79
C LEU A 241 -10.79 -6.31 2.47
N ARG A 242 -10.81 -5.97 3.77
CA ARG A 242 -9.64 -5.45 4.51
C ARG A 242 -8.36 -6.33 4.45
N PRO A 243 -8.40 -7.68 4.39
CA PRO A 243 -7.19 -8.50 4.20
C PRO A 243 -6.46 -8.26 2.87
N PHE A 244 -7.22 -7.96 1.80
CA PHE A 244 -6.73 -7.83 0.43
C PHE A 244 -6.21 -6.41 0.09
N ILE A 245 -6.53 -5.41 0.92
CA ILE A 245 -6.07 -4.03 0.73
C ILE A 245 -4.58 -3.93 1.08
N LYS A 246 -3.70 -3.84 0.07
CA LYS A 246 -2.26 -3.58 0.28
C LYS A 246 -1.88 -2.10 0.07
N LYS A 247 -2.69 -1.38 -0.70
CA LYS A 247 -2.44 0.03 -1.06
C LYS A 247 -3.73 0.85 -1.10
N ALA A 248 -3.56 2.16 -1.01
CA ALA A 248 -4.58 3.14 -1.41
C ALA A 248 -4.11 3.93 -2.64
N PHE A 249 -5.04 4.63 -3.30
CA PHE A 249 -4.71 5.59 -4.35
C PHE A 249 -5.48 6.90 -4.21
N ILE A 250 -4.87 7.99 -4.68
CA ILE A 250 -5.50 9.30 -4.83
C ILE A 250 -5.11 9.87 -6.18
N LYS A 251 -6.10 10.32 -6.95
CA LYS A 251 -5.93 10.98 -8.24
C LYS A 251 -6.10 12.48 -8.04
N PHE A 252 -4.99 13.20 -8.01
CA PHE A 252 -4.99 14.65 -7.87
C PHE A 252 -5.22 15.33 -9.22
N GLY A 253 -6.00 16.40 -9.23
CA GLY A 253 -6.18 17.30 -10.38
C GLY A 253 -5.57 18.66 -10.10
N TYR A 254 -4.93 19.24 -11.11
CA TYR A 254 -4.30 20.57 -11.02
C TYR A 254 -4.42 21.29 -12.37
N GLY A 255 -5.20 22.37 -12.41
CA GLY A 255 -5.59 23.01 -13.67
C GLY A 255 -6.32 22.03 -14.59
N ARG A 256 -5.71 21.69 -15.74
CA ARG A 256 -6.22 20.68 -16.70
C ARG A 256 -5.47 19.34 -16.65
N CYS A 257 -4.50 19.18 -15.76
CA CYS A 257 -3.73 17.95 -15.59
C CYS A 257 -4.29 17.11 -14.44
N SER A 258 -3.98 15.81 -14.43
CA SER A 258 -4.17 14.97 -13.25
C SER A 258 -3.02 13.96 -13.09
N SER A 259 -2.80 13.48 -11.87
CA SER A 259 -1.83 12.44 -11.56
C SER A 259 -2.43 11.44 -10.59
N LEU A 260 -2.35 10.16 -10.92
CA LEU A 260 -2.55 9.06 -9.98
C LEU A 260 -1.35 8.96 -9.03
N VAL A 261 -1.62 8.69 -7.76
CA VAL A 261 -0.64 8.57 -6.68
C VAL A 261 -1.01 7.34 -5.86
N GLU A 262 -0.06 6.43 -5.67
CA GLU A 262 -0.27 5.19 -4.89
C GLU A 262 0.41 5.30 -3.52
N PHE A 263 -0.25 4.76 -2.50
CA PHE A 263 0.16 4.78 -1.11
C PHE A 263 0.25 3.36 -0.58
N GLU A 264 1.30 3.07 0.18
CA GLU A 264 1.57 1.80 0.85
C GLU A 264 1.75 2.08 2.35
N PHE A 265 1.14 1.29 3.21
CA PHE A 265 1.15 1.51 4.65
C PHE A 265 2.26 0.71 5.35
N PHE A 266 2.80 1.24 6.44
CA PHE A 266 3.84 0.53 7.21
C PHE A 266 3.25 -0.57 8.12
N ASP A 267 1.95 -0.49 8.38
CA ASP A 267 1.16 -1.43 9.17
C ASP A 267 -0.32 -1.21 8.83
N ASN A 268 -0.97 -2.19 8.19
CA ASN A 268 -2.39 -2.13 7.84
C ASN A 268 -3.32 -2.23 9.07
N SER A 269 -2.84 -2.80 10.18
CA SER A 269 -3.61 -2.92 11.44
C SER A 269 -3.59 -1.62 12.25
N GLY A 270 -2.61 -0.74 12.00
CA GLY A 270 -2.48 0.56 12.65
C GLY A 270 -3.71 1.43 12.45
N THR A 271 -4.29 1.93 13.54
CA THR A 271 -5.56 2.67 13.54
C THR A 271 -5.60 3.83 12.56
N ARG A 272 -4.44 4.47 12.34
CA ARG A 272 -4.27 5.58 11.40
C ARG A 272 -4.27 5.17 9.92
N ALA A 273 -3.70 4.01 9.59
CA ALA A 273 -3.75 3.46 8.23
C ALA A 273 -5.17 2.99 7.90
N LYS A 274 -5.83 2.30 8.84
CA LYS A 274 -7.25 1.96 8.75
C LYS A 274 -8.14 3.18 8.51
N HIS A 275 -8.03 4.23 9.35
CA HIS A 275 -8.78 5.48 9.16
C HIS A 275 -8.48 6.16 7.81
N PHE A 276 -7.25 6.05 7.30
CA PHE A 276 -6.92 6.58 5.97
C PHE A 276 -7.60 5.80 4.84
N ILE A 277 -7.65 4.46 4.95
CA ILE A 277 -8.36 3.56 4.02
C ILE A 277 -9.86 3.84 4.05
N GLU A 278 -10.46 3.95 5.24
CA GLU A 278 -11.88 4.29 5.46
C GLU A 278 -12.25 5.59 4.72
N ARG A 279 -11.43 6.65 4.87
CA ARG A 279 -11.61 7.93 4.15
C ARG A 279 -11.20 7.91 2.68
N CYS A 280 -10.38 6.96 2.22
CA CYS A 280 -10.13 6.75 0.78
C CYS A 280 -11.32 6.08 0.08
N ILE A 281 -12.14 5.31 0.80
CA ILE A 281 -13.32 4.62 0.27
C ILE A 281 -14.61 5.42 0.48
N GLY A 282 -14.66 6.28 1.49
CA GLY A 282 -15.84 7.07 1.83
C GLY A 282 -16.74 6.40 2.86
N GLU A 283 -16.20 5.48 3.68
CA GLU A 283 -16.93 4.94 4.84
C GLU A 283 -17.36 6.10 5.77
N GLU A 284 -18.52 5.92 6.43
CA GLU A 284 -19.18 6.94 7.26
C GLU A 284 -19.59 8.23 6.50
N ASN A 285 -19.73 8.17 5.18
CA ASN A 285 -20.01 9.29 4.27
C ASN A 285 -18.88 10.36 4.20
N LEU A 286 -17.71 10.09 4.78
CA LEU A 286 -16.56 11.00 4.78
C LEU A 286 -15.48 10.48 3.83
N SER A 287 -15.35 11.11 2.67
CA SER A 287 -14.38 10.73 1.63
C SER A 287 -13.35 11.83 1.38
N PHE A 288 -12.11 11.45 1.04
CA PHE A 288 -11.14 12.38 0.46
C PHE A 288 -11.51 12.83 -0.96
N ARG A 289 -12.48 12.20 -1.63
CA ARG A 289 -12.96 12.60 -2.95
C ARG A 289 -13.52 14.04 -2.90
N LYS A 290 -13.10 14.89 -3.85
CA LYS A 290 -13.38 16.34 -3.88
C LYS A 290 -12.75 17.15 -2.73
N SER A 291 -11.82 16.60 -1.93
CA SER A 291 -11.11 17.37 -0.90
C SER A 291 -10.00 18.25 -1.49
N ASP A 292 -9.79 19.41 -0.87
CA ASP A 292 -8.78 20.40 -1.28
C ASP A 292 -7.51 20.32 -0.42
N ILE A 293 -6.40 20.83 -0.95
CA ILE A 293 -5.17 21.03 -0.20
C ILE A 293 -5.21 22.37 0.50
N TYR A 294 -5.64 22.36 1.76
CA TYR A 294 -5.80 23.55 2.58
C TYR A 294 -4.47 24.16 3.07
N LYS A 295 -3.31 23.49 2.88
CA LYS A 295 -1.99 24.01 3.27
C LYS A 295 -0.82 23.38 2.51
N HIS A 296 0.12 24.21 2.05
CA HIS A 296 1.46 23.81 1.58
C HIS A 296 2.50 24.42 2.53
N ASP A 297 3.19 23.58 3.30
CA ASP A 297 4.25 23.95 4.22
C ASP A 297 5.61 23.89 3.53
N ARG A 298 6.47 24.88 3.81
CA ARG A 298 7.91 24.91 3.46
C ARG A 298 8.22 24.66 1.98
N VAL A 299 7.52 25.37 1.09
CA VAL A 299 7.70 25.28 -0.38
C VAL A 299 9.19 25.34 -0.76
N GLY A 300 9.68 24.32 -1.47
CA GLY A 300 11.07 24.23 -1.93
C GLY A 300 12.17 24.06 -0.87
N ALA A 301 11.83 23.81 0.41
CA ALA A 301 12.78 23.69 1.51
C ALA A 301 12.73 22.32 2.22
N GLU A 302 13.62 22.09 3.20
CA GLU A 302 13.60 20.85 3.98
C GLU A 302 12.27 20.68 4.73
N GLY A 303 11.64 19.51 4.59
CA GLY A 303 10.29 19.26 5.10
C GLY A 303 9.18 19.95 4.32
N GLU A 304 9.43 20.30 3.05
CA GLU A 304 8.36 20.62 2.10
C GLU A 304 7.28 19.53 2.17
N SER A 305 6.08 19.94 2.53
CA SER A 305 4.95 19.02 2.72
C SER A 305 3.64 19.74 2.43
N PHE A 306 2.64 19.00 1.97
CA PHE A 306 1.30 19.55 1.78
C PHE A 306 0.28 18.72 2.55
N CYS A 307 -0.79 19.39 2.96
CA CYS A 307 -1.78 18.87 3.86
C CYS A 307 -3.12 18.73 3.13
N ILE A 308 -3.66 17.53 3.09
CA ILE A 308 -5.00 17.22 2.57
C ILE A 308 -5.92 17.04 3.78
N GLY A 309 -7.17 17.47 3.66
CA GLY A 309 -8.17 17.22 4.68
C GLY A 309 -9.60 17.44 4.19
N ILE A 310 -10.55 16.74 4.81
CA ILE A 310 -11.98 16.94 4.53
C ILE A 310 -12.42 18.21 5.25
N ASN A 311 -12.82 19.23 4.48
CA ASN A 311 -13.28 20.51 5.03
C ASN A 311 -14.58 20.35 5.83
N GLY A 312 -14.70 21.08 6.93
CA GLY A 312 -15.92 21.16 7.77
C GLY A 312 -15.90 20.30 9.03
N ASP A 313 -15.14 19.20 9.08
CA ASP A 313 -15.13 18.30 10.25
C ASP A 313 -14.05 18.68 11.28
N ASN A 314 -14.50 19.14 12.45
CA ASN A 314 -13.67 19.46 13.63
C ASN A 314 -13.58 18.29 14.64
N GLY A 315 -13.88 17.06 14.20
CA GLY A 315 -13.90 15.85 15.03
C GLY A 315 -12.71 15.71 15.98
N GLY A 316 -13.01 15.49 17.27
CA GLY A 316 -12.03 15.39 18.34
C GLY A 316 -11.08 14.21 18.12
N ALA A 317 -9.83 14.49 17.77
CA ALA A 317 -8.91 13.53 17.17
C ALA A 317 -7.99 12.80 18.17
N SER A 318 -8.33 12.81 19.46
CA SER A 318 -7.44 12.43 20.57
C SER A 318 -6.94 10.98 20.52
N SER A 319 -7.74 10.04 19.99
CA SER A 319 -7.53 8.59 20.12
C SER A 319 -6.76 7.93 18.97
N LEU A 320 -6.84 8.47 17.75
CA LEU A 320 -6.39 7.81 16.50
C LEU A 320 -4.87 7.93 16.20
N ASN A 321 -4.05 7.93 17.26
CA ASN A 321 -2.58 7.93 17.19
C ASN A 321 -1.94 6.60 17.66
N SER A 322 -2.73 5.64 18.17
CA SER A 322 -2.24 4.33 18.57
C SER A 322 -1.72 3.51 17.38
N GLY A 323 -0.60 2.80 17.58
CA GLY A 323 0.08 2.00 16.55
C GLY A 323 1.02 2.80 15.62
N CYS A 324 1.01 4.13 15.65
CA CYS A 324 1.86 4.93 14.76
C CYS A 324 3.33 4.96 15.23
N ARG A 325 4.27 4.76 14.31
CA ARG A 325 5.70 4.92 14.61
C ARG A 325 6.05 6.40 14.72
N LYS A 326 6.56 6.81 15.89
CA LYS A 326 7.30 8.06 16.05
C LYS A 326 8.63 7.93 15.30
N MET A 327 8.98 8.96 14.54
CA MET A 327 10.28 9.03 13.83
C MET A 327 10.84 10.45 13.97
N ASP A 328 12.13 10.53 14.26
CA ASP A 328 12.88 11.81 14.36
C ASP A 328 13.39 12.29 12.98
N TYR A 329 13.27 11.42 11.98
CA TYR A 329 13.54 11.69 10.57
C TYR A 329 12.41 11.16 9.70
N ILE A 330 11.78 12.06 8.96
CA ILE A 330 10.71 11.75 8.00
C ILE A 330 11.33 11.78 6.61
N LYS A 331 11.26 10.66 5.88
CA LYS A 331 11.83 10.60 4.53
C LYS A 331 10.88 11.21 3.50
N ARG A 332 11.45 11.77 2.44
CA ARG A 332 10.73 12.13 1.21
C ARG A 332 9.75 11.03 0.78
N GLY A 333 8.50 11.40 0.53
CA GLY A 333 7.41 10.51 0.17
C GLY A 333 6.63 9.91 1.35
N TYR A 334 7.05 10.08 2.60
CA TYR A 334 6.30 9.54 3.75
C TYR A 334 4.99 10.30 3.99
N ILE A 335 4.00 9.60 4.59
CA ILE A 335 2.72 10.19 5.00
C ILE A 335 2.55 10.14 6.52
N THR A 336 2.06 11.23 7.10
CA THR A 336 1.86 11.39 8.55
C THR A 336 0.47 11.93 8.86
N ALA A 337 -0.01 11.71 10.08
CA ALA A 337 -1.19 12.44 10.55
C ALA A 337 -0.93 13.96 10.59
N GLY A 338 -1.99 14.76 10.57
CA GLY A 338 -1.92 16.19 10.81
C GLY A 338 -1.33 16.50 12.19
N ALA A 339 -0.52 17.56 12.27
CA ALA A 339 0.18 17.96 13.50
C ALA A 339 -0.72 18.39 14.68
N ASN A 340 -2.03 18.50 14.45
CA ASN A 340 -2.99 19.01 15.42
C ASN A 340 -4.00 17.90 15.77
N THR A 341 -4.04 17.50 17.05
CA THR A 341 -4.93 16.48 17.63
C THR A 341 -6.40 16.91 17.72
N LYS A 342 -6.82 17.91 16.93
CA LYS A 342 -8.21 18.31 16.68
C LYS A 342 -8.65 18.15 15.22
N ARG A 343 -7.88 17.44 14.38
CA ARG A 343 -8.15 17.29 12.94
C ARG A 343 -7.85 15.88 12.43
N VAL A 344 -8.70 14.89 12.74
CA VAL A 344 -8.50 13.49 12.34
C VAL A 344 -8.49 13.27 10.84
N ASN A 345 -9.32 13.98 10.07
CA ASN A 345 -9.37 13.81 8.63
C ASN A 345 -8.20 14.46 7.88
N HIS A 346 -7.18 14.96 8.59
CA HIS A 346 -6.05 15.66 7.99
C HIS A 346 -4.79 14.79 7.98
N PHE A 347 -4.09 14.75 6.84
CA PHE A 347 -2.81 14.08 6.71
C PHE A 347 -1.83 14.93 5.88
N LYS A 348 -0.53 14.64 6.05
CA LYS A 348 0.54 15.25 5.27
C LYS A 348 1.15 14.25 4.31
N ILE A 349 1.58 14.74 3.14
CA ILE A 349 2.53 14.07 2.25
C ILE A 349 3.80 14.92 2.22
N TYR A 350 4.95 14.30 2.48
CA TYR A 350 6.25 14.98 2.44
C TYR A 350 6.86 14.93 1.04
N LEU A 351 7.03 16.09 0.41
CA LEU A 351 7.66 16.26 -0.91
C LEU A 351 9.19 16.28 -0.81
N GLU A 352 9.73 16.64 0.36
CA GLU A 352 11.13 16.49 0.75
C GLU A 352 11.27 15.88 2.15
N SER A 353 12.43 15.30 2.43
CA SER A 353 12.76 14.76 3.75
C SER A 353 12.80 15.87 4.82
N TRP A 354 12.64 15.49 6.09
CA TRP A 354 12.72 16.39 7.25
C TRP A 354 13.33 15.72 8.47
N HIS A 355 14.42 16.28 8.99
CA HIS A 355 14.94 16.01 10.32
C HIS A 355 14.19 16.90 11.33
N SER A 356 13.51 16.31 12.32
CA SER A 356 12.74 17.08 13.30
C SER A 356 12.74 16.46 14.68
N LYS A 357 12.90 17.31 15.70
CA LYS A 357 12.66 16.93 17.11
C LYS A 357 11.17 16.73 17.43
N SER A 358 10.26 17.11 16.53
CA SER A 358 8.82 16.80 16.66
C SER A 358 8.47 15.51 15.92
N CYS A 359 8.36 14.41 16.67
CA CYS A 359 7.99 13.11 16.13
C CYS A 359 6.54 13.14 15.61
N TYR A 360 6.35 13.12 14.28
CA TYR A 360 5.02 12.93 13.70
C TYR A 360 4.71 11.44 13.51
N PRO A 361 3.47 11.01 13.78
CA PRO A 361 3.03 9.63 13.57
C PRO A 361 3.04 9.31 12.07
N CYS A 362 4.06 8.55 11.65
CA CYS A 362 4.21 8.08 10.28
C CYS A 362 3.46 6.75 10.10
N PHE A 363 2.62 6.63 9.07
CA PHE A 363 1.78 5.45 8.85
C PHE A 363 1.90 4.83 7.44
N GLY A 364 2.64 5.45 6.53
CA GLY A 364 2.93 4.89 5.20
C GLY A 364 3.85 5.75 4.34
N ARG A 365 3.94 5.40 3.06
CA ARG A 365 4.70 6.10 2.02
C ARG A 365 3.96 6.14 0.69
N VAL A 366 4.25 7.17 -0.11
CA VAL A 366 3.91 7.23 -1.54
C VAL A 366 4.86 6.31 -2.31
N THR A 367 4.32 5.40 -3.11
CA THR A 367 5.08 4.47 -3.97
C THR A 367 5.11 4.90 -5.43
N LYS A 368 4.15 5.72 -5.88
CA LYS A 368 4.01 6.19 -7.27
C LYS A 368 3.46 7.61 -7.32
N GLY A 369 3.87 8.39 -8.32
CA GLY A 369 3.31 9.73 -8.61
C GLY A 369 3.87 10.90 -7.80
N LEU A 370 4.75 10.68 -6.81
CA LEU A 370 5.27 11.75 -5.93
C LEU A 370 5.90 12.93 -6.69
N ASN A 371 6.68 12.65 -7.75
CA ASN A 371 7.31 13.70 -8.57
C ASN A 371 6.28 14.55 -9.32
N SER A 372 5.20 13.93 -9.82
CA SER A 372 4.10 14.62 -10.50
C SER A 372 3.41 15.62 -9.56
N ILE A 373 3.16 15.22 -8.30
CA ILE A 373 2.60 16.13 -7.31
C ILE A 373 3.57 17.29 -7.00
N LYS A 374 4.87 17.00 -6.83
CA LYS A 374 5.88 18.05 -6.57
C LYS A 374 5.93 19.09 -7.70
N SER A 375 5.78 18.66 -8.95
CA SER A 375 5.68 19.57 -10.09
C SER A 375 4.38 20.38 -10.10
N ALA A 376 3.27 19.81 -9.63
CA ALA A 376 2.00 20.52 -9.51
C ALA A 376 2.03 21.60 -8.42
N THR A 377 2.52 21.27 -7.22
CA THR A 377 2.53 22.20 -6.07
C THR A 377 3.46 23.40 -6.28
N LYS A 378 4.61 23.22 -6.94
CA LYS A 378 5.53 24.32 -7.31
C LYS A 378 4.83 25.50 -8.00
N ASN A 379 3.82 25.21 -8.84
CA ASN A 379 3.15 26.20 -9.68
C ASN A 379 2.00 26.93 -8.96
N LYS A 380 1.76 26.66 -7.67
CA LYS A 380 0.60 27.16 -6.89
C LYS A 380 -0.75 26.91 -7.57
N LEU A 381 -0.85 25.84 -8.37
CA LEU A 381 -2.11 25.42 -8.99
C LEU A 381 -3.05 24.86 -7.92
N ASP A 382 -4.36 25.08 -8.10
CA ASP A 382 -5.40 24.48 -7.27
C ASP A 382 -5.34 22.96 -7.39
N LEU A 383 -4.66 22.33 -6.44
CA LEU A 383 -4.41 20.91 -6.38
C LEU A 383 -5.46 20.27 -5.46
N ARG A 384 -6.39 19.54 -6.08
CA ARG A 384 -7.55 18.93 -5.43
C ARG A 384 -7.61 17.44 -5.68
N VAL A 385 -8.28 16.69 -4.81
CA VAL A 385 -8.55 15.26 -5.02
C VAL A 385 -9.74 15.11 -5.95
N LEU A 386 -9.53 14.54 -7.14
CA LEU A 386 -10.62 14.20 -8.07
C LEU A 386 -11.33 12.91 -7.65
N GLU A 387 -10.52 11.87 -7.40
CA GLU A 387 -10.92 10.50 -7.10
C GLU A 387 -9.92 9.91 -6.09
N CYS A 388 -10.37 8.98 -5.26
CA CYS A 388 -9.54 8.20 -4.35
C CYS A 388 -10.14 6.80 -4.19
N GLY A 389 -9.38 5.88 -3.61
CA GLY A 389 -9.83 4.50 -3.44
C GLY A 389 -8.75 3.57 -2.89
N VAL A 390 -8.98 2.27 -3.00
CA VAL A 390 -8.03 1.23 -2.62
C VAL A 390 -7.62 0.35 -3.78
N ILE A 391 -6.46 -0.29 -3.64
CA ILE A 391 -5.97 -1.30 -4.57
C ILE A 391 -5.95 -2.63 -3.83
N LEU A 392 -6.76 -3.57 -4.31
CA LEU A 392 -6.80 -4.95 -3.84
C LEU A 392 -5.74 -5.76 -4.59
N ASP A 393 -5.08 -6.65 -3.85
CA ASP A 393 -4.07 -7.59 -4.35
C ASP A 393 -4.45 -9.01 -3.91
N PHE A 394 -4.73 -9.86 -4.90
CA PHE A 394 -5.22 -11.23 -4.72
C PHE A 394 -4.13 -12.30 -4.94
N VAL A 395 -2.85 -11.92 -5.00
CA VAL A 395 -1.76 -12.80 -5.51
C VAL A 395 -1.17 -13.74 -4.43
N ASN A 396 -1.81 -13.92 -3.27
CA ASN A 396 -1.21 -14.61 -2.11
C ASN A 396 -2.14 -15.61 -1.40
N GLU A 397 -3.17 -16.13 -2.07
CA GLU A 397 -3.98 -17.28 -1.64
C GLU A 397 -4.10 -18.30 -2.79
#